data_AF-A0AAC9K9W7-F1
#
_entry.id   AF-A0AAC9K9W7-F1
#
_cell.length_a   1.000
_cell.length_b   1.000
_cell.length_c   1.000
_cell.angle_alpha   90.00
_cell.angle_beta   90.00
_cell.angle_gamma   90.00
#
_symmetry.space_group_name_H-M   'P 1'
#
loop_
_entity.id
_entity.type
_entity.pdbx_description
1 polymer ?
#
loop_
_entity_poly.entity_id
_entity_poly.type
_entity_poly.pdbx_seq_one_letter_code
_entity_poly.pdbx_strand_id
1 'polypeptide(L)'
;MEERRQRHHEGKAMTEEKPVVVYATCADEEEARRIGRALIEAGLAACINMRPHTAIYRWNDQIEEGAEFGLLIKTTASQQDATMALIRQMHSYELPGILCLHVAGGDPAYLQWIYDNAGGQR
;
A
#
# COMPACT_ATOMS: atom_id res chain seq x y z
N MET A 1 46.34 -26.73 7.04
CA MET A 1 46.38 -25.48 7.84
C MET A 1 46.70 -24.40 6.84
N GLU A 2 45.65 -23.75 6.33
CA GLU A 2 45.37 -22.32 6.55
C GLU A 2 45.75 -21.59 5.25
N GLU A 3 44.92 -20.83 4.54
CA GLU A 3 43.62 -20.25 4.81
C GLU A 3 42.91 -20.09 3.47
N ARG A 4 41.65 -20.55 3.42
CA ARG A 4 40.75 -20.29 2.29
C ARG A 4 40.49 -18.78 2.22
N ARG A 5 41.06 -18.17 1.19
CA ARG A 5 40.73 -16.88 0.56
C ARG A 5 39.40 -16.29 1.05
N GLN A 6 39.50 -15.09 1.63
CA GLN A 6 38.39 -14.24 2.04
C GLN A 6 37.18 -14.39 1.12
N ARG A 7 36.10 -14.96 1.67
CA ARG A 7 34.77 -14.69 1.16
C ARG A 7 34.47 -13.25 1.53
N HIS A 8 34.49 -12.36 0.54
CA HIS A 8 33.82 -11.08 0.60
C HIS A 8 32.35 -11.35 0.91
N HIS A 9 31.98 -11.22 2.18
CA HIS A 9 30.59 -11.09 2.58
C HIS A 9 30.23 -9.63 2.32
N GLU A 10 29.89 -9.32 1.08
CA GLU A 10 29.22 -8.07 0.75
C GLU A 10 27.87 -8.11 1.45
N GLY A 11 27.83 -7.54 2.65
CA GLY A 11 26.59 -7.18 3.30
C GLY A 11 25.87 -6.22 2.38
N LYS A 12 24.93 -6.75 1.59
CA LYS A 12 23.87 -5.94 0.98
C LYS A 12 23.33 -5.08 2.12
N ALA A 13 23.48 -3.76 2.01
CA ALA A 13 22.82 -2.87 2.95
C ALA A 13 21.34 -3.26 2.92
N MET A 14 20.88 -3.91 3.98
CA MET A 14 19.46 -4.13 4.19
C MET A 14 18.89 -2.73 4.32
N THR A 15 18.32 -2.21 3.24
CA THR A 15 17.49 -1.02 3.30
C THR A 15 16.47 -1.29 4.39
N GLU A 16 16.53 -0.52 5.48
CA GLU A 16 15.58 -0.61 6.57
C GLU A 16 14.18 -0.46 5.97
N GLU A 17 13.44 -1.56 5.92
CA GLU A 17 12.10 -1.58 5.36
C GLU A 17 11.21 -0.68 6.23
N LYS A 18 10.40 0.16 5.58
CA LYS A 18 9.58 1.15 6.29
C LYS A 18 8.11 0.87 6.09
N PRO A 19 7.27 1.04 7.11
CA PRO A 19 5.84 0.91 6.94
C PRO A 19 5.31 2.18 6.25
N VAL A 20 4.36 1.99 5.36
CA VAL A 20 3.64 3.08 4.71
C VAL A 20 2.15 2.78 4.71
N VAL A 21 1.35 3.85 4.61
CA VAL A 21 -0.09 3.73 4.35
C VAL A 21 -0.36 4.30 2.97
N VAL A 22 -0.80 3.46 2.05
CA VAL A 22 -1.39 3.92 0.79
C VAL A 22 -2.84 4.27 1.08
N TYR A 23 -3.21 5.54 0.89
CA TYR A 23 -4.59 6.00 0.89
C TYR A 23 -5.11 6.00 -0.55
N ALA A 24 -6.29 5.41 -0.77
CA ALA A 24 -6.96 5.46 -2.05
C ALA A 24 -8.46 5.68 -1.87
N THR A 25 -9.13 6.24 -2.87
CA THR A 25 -10.59 6.33 -2.92
C THR A 25 -11.12 5.54 -4.11
N CYS A 26 -12.27 4.88 -3.94
CA CYS A 26 -12.95 4.08 -4.96
C CYS A 26 -14.39 4.55 -5.15
N ALA A 27 -15.00 4.19 -6.29
CA ALA A 27 -16.36 4.63 -6.62
C ALA A 27 -17.41 4.12 -5.62
N ASP A 28 -17.24 2.90 -5.12
CA ASP A 28 -18.18 2.26 -4.20
C ASP A 28 -17.51 1.18 -3.33
N GLU A 29 -18.32 0.57 -2.47
CA GLU A 29 -17.89 -0.51 -1.57
C GLU A 29 -17.45 -1.77 -2.32
N GLU A 30 -18.10 -2.11 -3.44
CA GLU A 30 -17.82 -3.32 -4.20
C GLU A 30 -16.45 -3.24 -4.87
N GLU A 31 -16.17 -2.11 -5.52
CA GLU A 31 -14.86 -1.81 -6.09
C GLU A 31 -13.77 -1.80 -5.01
N ALA A 32 -14.01 -1.13 -3.88
CA ALA A 32 -13.08 -1.09 -2.75
C ALA A 32 -12.77 -2.49 -2.21
N ARG A 33 -13.78 -3.35 -2.08
CA ARG A 33 -13.61 -4.74 -1.63
C ARG A 33 -12.83 -5.57 -2.64
N ARG A 34 -13.14 -5.45 -3.94
CA ARG A 34 -12.47 -6.19 -5.02
C ARG A 34 -10.98 -5.83 -5.09
N ILE A 35 -10.66 -4.54 -5.10
CA ILE A 35 -9.27 -4.04 -5.08
C ILE A 35 -8.58 -4.47 -3.80
N GLY A 36 -9.24 -4.32 -2.66
CA GLY A 36 -8.66 -4.68 -1.36
C GLY A 36 -8.30 -6.17 -1.27
N ARG A 37 -9.18 -7.05 -1.73
CA ARG A 37 -8.88 -8.49 -1.77
C ARG A 37 -7.71 -8.81 -2.69
N ALA A 38 -7.67 -8.24 -3.88
CA ALA A 38 -6.60 -8.47 -4.84
C ALA A 38 -5.22 -8.04 -4.28
N LEU A 39 -5.15 -6.93 -3.54
CA LEU A 39 -3.92 -6.48 -2.88
C LEU A 39 -3.42 -7.48 -1.82
N ILE A 40 -4.33 -8.02 -1.00
CA ILE A 40 -3.98 -9.04 0.00
C ILE A 40 -3.55 -10.35 -0.68
N GLU A 41 -4.31 -10.80 -1.69
CA GLU A 41 -4.05 -12.03 -2.44
C GLU A 41 -2.70 -11.96 -3.20
N ALA A 42 -2.33 -10.79 -3.70
CA ALA A 42 -1.03 -10.53 -4.33
C ALA A 42 0.12 -10.32 -3.34
N GLY A 43 -0.13 -10.35 -2.02
CA GLY A 43 0.88 -10.08 -1.00
C GLY A 43 1.45 -8.66 -1.04
N LEU A 44 0.70 -7.71 -1.61
CA LEU A 44 1.10 -6.30 -1.75
C LEU A 44 0.70 -5.45 -0.54
N ALA A 45 -0.18 -5.96 0.34
CA ALA A 45 -0.58 -5.29 1.55
C ALA A 45 -0.81 -6.29 2.68
N ALA A 46 -0.60 -5.84 3.92
CA ALA A 46 -0.86 -6.65 5.11
C ALA A 46 -2.31 -6.49 5.59
N CYS A 47 -2.84 -5.27 5.55
CA CYS A 47 -4.17 -4.94 6.04
C CYS A 47 -4.78 -3.78 5.28
N ILE A 48 -6.11 -3.79 5.13
CA ILE A 48 -6.87 -2.72 4.49
C ILE A 48 -8.05 -2.39 5.39
N ASN A 49 -8.24 -1.09 5.68
CA ASN A 49 -9.48 -0.61 6.28
C ASN A 49 -10.22 0.23 5.26
N MET A 50 -11.54 0.08 5.20
CA MET A 50 -12.38 0.76 4.22
C MET A 50 -13.65 1.32 4.86
N ARG A 51 -14.07 2.51 4.42
CA ARG A 51 -15.26 3.22 4.90
C ARG A 51 -15.88 4.10 3.81
N PRO A 52 -17.20 4.32 3.85
CA PRO A 52 -17.84 5.33 3.02
C PRO A 52 -17.36 6.73 3.41
N HIS A 53 -17.22 7.62 2.43
CA HIS A 53 -16.90 9.03 2.64
C HIS A 53 -17.51 9.89 1.52
N THR A 54 -17.63 11.19 1.80
CA THR A 54 -18.07 12.20 0.82
C THR A 54 -16.85 13.00 0.40
N ALA A 55 -16.55 12.98 -0.89
CA ALA A 55 -15.52 13.81 -1.49
C ALA A 55 -16.15 15.11 -1.99
N ILE A 56 -15.51 16.25 -1.69
CA ILE A 56 -15.88 17.56 -2.23
C ILE A 56 -14.69 18.06 -3.06
N TYR A 57 -14.90 18.32 -4.34
CA TYR A 57 -13.83 18.68 -5.27
C TYR A 57 -14.31 19.65 -6.35
N ARG A 58 -13.38 20.17 -7.16
CA ARG A 58 -13.72 21.05 -8.29
C ARG A 58 -13.63 20.28 -9.60
N TRP A 59 -14.68 20.34 -10.40
CA TRP A 59 -14.74 19.77 -11.75
C TRP A 59 -15.45 20.74 -12.67
N ASN A 60 -14.86 21.04 -13.84
CA ASN A 60 -15.39 22.02 -14.81
C ASN A 60 -15.85 23.35 -14.15
N ASP A 61 -14.98 23.91 -13.29
CA ASP A 61 -15.22 25.14 -12.52
C ASP A 61 -16.40 25.11 -11.53
N GLN A 62 -17.05 23.97 -11.34
CA GLN A 62 -18.10 23.74 -10.35
C GLN A 62 -17.55 22.98 -9.14
N ILE A 63 -18.13 23.24 -7.96
CA ILE A 63 -17.90 22.39 -6.78
C ILE A 63 -18.85 21.21 -6.88
N GLU A 64 -18.29 20.02 -6.84
CA GLU A 64 -19.00 18.75 -6.89
C GLU A 64 -18.86 18.01 -5.56
N GLU A 65 -19.86 17.21 -5.23
CA GLU A 65 -19.81 16.25 -4.13
C GLU A 65 -20.05 14.84 -4.65
N GLY A 66 -19.20 13.89 -4.27
CA GLY A 66 -19.29 12.50 -4.67
C GLY A 66 -19.29 11.56 -3.47
N ALA A 67 -20.15 10.53 -3.51
CA ALA A 67 -20.03 9.40 -2.61
C ALA A 67 -18.88 8.50 -3.08
N GLU A 68 -17.98 8.16 -2.18
CA GLU A 68 -16.84 7.31 -2.46
C GLU A 68 -16.61 6.34 -1.30
N PHE A 69 -15.68 5.40 -1.49
CA PHE A 69 -15.14 4.55 -0.43
C PHE A 69 -13.64 4.78 -0.27
N GLY A 70 -13.21 5.14 0.95
CA GLY A 70 -11.82 5.42 1.26
C GLY A 70 -11.13 4.16 1.79
N LEU A 71 -9.94 3.86 1.30
CA LEU A 71 -9.10 2.73 1.69
C LEU A 71 -7.83 3.23 2.37
N LEU A 72 -7.51 2.66 3.54
CA LEU A 72 -6.22 2.80 4.21
C LEU A 72 -5.50 1.47 4.15
N ILE A 73 -4.51 1.37 3.26
CA ILE A 73 -3.79 0.16 2.89
C ILE A 73 -2.43 0.17 3.59
N LYS A 74 -2.23 -0.73 4.55
CA LYS A 74 -0.98 -0.86 5.32
C LYS A 74 -0.05 -1.80 4.56
N THR A 75 1.08 -1.27 4.15
CA THR A 75 2.08 -1.99 3.36
C THR A 75 3.48 -1.48 3.71
N THR A 76 4.47 -1.89 2.93
CA THR A 76 5.86 -1.49 3.06
C THR A 76 6.26 -0.52 1.95
N ALA A 77 7.33 0.24 2.18
CA ALA A 77 7.87 1.16 1.20
C ALA A 77 8.30 0.44 -0.09
N SER A 78 8.85 -0.77 0.01
CA SER A 78 9.20 -1.59 -1.16
C SER A 78 7.98 -2.01 -2.01
N GLN A 79 6.81 -2.18 -1.39
CA GLN A 79 5.59 -2.65 -2.06
C GLN A 79 4.68 -1.50 -2.53
N GLN A 80 4.99 -0.25 -2.19
CA GLN A 80 4.10 0.89 -2.46
C GLN A 80 3.80 1.07 -3.96
N ASP A 81 4.82 0.96 -4.82
CA ASP A 81 4.65 1.22 -6.26
C ASP A 81 3.81 0.13 -6.92
N ALA A 82 4.05 -1.13 -6.56
CA ALA A 82 3.25 -2.26 -7.01
C ALA A 82 1.80 -2.17 -6.49
N THR A 83 1.61 -1.74 -5.24
CA THR A 83 0.29 -1.47 -4.63
C THR A 83 -0.47 -0.41 -5.44
N MET A 84 0.14 0.75 -5.68
CA MET A 84 -0.48 1.83 -6.45
C MET A 84 -0.78 1.43 -7.90
N ALA A 85 0.10 0.62 -8.51
CA ALA A 85 -0.08 0.10 -9.86
C ALA A 85 -1.29 -0.85 -9.95
N LEU A 86 -1.43 -1.80 -9.01
CA LEU A 86 -2.57 -2.72 -8.99
C LEU A 86 -3.89 -1.97 -8.78
N ILE A 87 -3.91 -1.01 -7.84
CA ILE A 87 -5.10 -0.17 -7.61
C ILE A 87 -5.48 0.51 -8.92
N ARG A 88 -4.55 1.22 -9.58
CA ARG A 88 -4.81 1.92 -10.84
C ARG A 88 -5.30 0.98 -11.94
N GLN A 89 -4.74 -0.22 -12.05
CA GLN A 89 -5.14 -1.21 -13.06
C GLN A 89 -6.59 -1.67 -12.87
N MET A 90 -7.05 -1.76 -11.62
CA MET A 90 -8.37 -2.31 -11.28
C MET A 90 -9.45 -1.24 -11.10
N HIS A 91 -9.07 0.04 -11.11
CA HIS A 91 -9.92 1.17 -10.80
C HIS A 91 -10.84 1.54 -11.97
N SER A 92 -12.07 1.95 -11.66
CA SER A 92 -13.03 2.48 -12.63
C SER A 92 -12.66 3.88 -13.13
N TYR A 93 -12.20 4.75 -12.24
CA TYR A 93 -11.74 6.11 -12.60
C TYR A 93 -10.45 6.10 -13.42
N GLU A 94 -10.39 6.99 -14.42
CA GLU A 94 -9.17 7.23 -15.22
C GLU A 94 -8.04 7.82 -14.36
N LEU A 95 -8.39 8.69 -13.41
CA LEU A 95 -7.46 9.31 -12.47
C LEU A 95 -7.92 9.05 -11.02
N PRO A 96 -7.59 7.87 -10.44
CA PRO A 96 -7.93 7.58 -9.07
C PRO A 96 -7.10 8.43 -8.09
N GLY A 97 -7.73 8.86 -6.99
CA GLY A 97 -7.02 9.47 -5.88
C GLY A 97 -6.21 8.43 -5.13
N ILE A 98 -4.89 8.41 -5.30
CA ILE A 98 -3.96 7.48 -4.63
C ILE A 98 -2.79 8.27 -4.05
N LEU A 99 -2.53 8.13 -2.76
CA LEU A 99 -1.46 8.81 -2.04
C LEU A 99 -0.68 7.82 -1.17
N CYS A 100 0.62 8.02 -1.03
CA CYS A 100 1.43 7.29 -0.05
C CYS A 100 1.74 8.20 1.14
N LEU A 101 1.44 7.71 2.35
CA LEU A 101 1.65 8.40 3.62
C LEU A 101 2.73 7.67 4.41
N HIS A 102 3.79 8.39 4.77
CA HIS A 102 4.86 7.83 5.60
C HIS A 102 4.39 7.61 7.04
N VAL A 103 4.70 6.44 7.59
CA VAL A 103 4.44 6.13 9.00
C VAL A 103 5.66 6.54 9.81
N ALA A 104 5.47 7.48 10.74
CA ALA A 104 6.55 7.98 11.62
C ALA A 104 6.90 7.00 12.75
N GLY A 105 6.00 6.09 13.10
CA GLY A 105 6.17 5.10 14.15
C GLY A 105 4.86 4.35 14.43
N GLY A 106 4.93 3.33 15.28
CA GLY A 106 3.80 2.47 15.62
C GLY A 106 4.18 1.45 16.68
N ASP A 107 3.22 0.61 17.07
CA ASP A 107 3.49 -0.53 17.94
C ASP A 107 4.49 -1.49 17.26
N PRO A 108 5.64 -1.83 17.90
CA PRO A 108 6.67 -2.64 17.25
C PRO A 108 6.19 -4.00 16.75
N ALA A 109 5.31 -4.67 17.51
CA ALA A 109 4.79 -5.98 17.12
C ALA A 109 3.84 -5.87 15.92
N TYR A 110 3.01 -4.83 15.87
CA TYR A 110 2.15 -4.57 14.73
C TYR A 110 2.93 -4.17 13.46
N LEU A 111 3.99 -3.35 13.61
CA LEU A 111 4.86 -3.01 12.49
C LEU A 111 5.57 -4.25 11.95
N GLN A 112 6.08 -5.12 12.82
CA GLN A 112 6.66 -6.40 12.40
C GLN A 112 5.64 -7.26 11.64
N TRP A 113 4.41 -7.35 12.14
CA TRP A 113 3.34 -8.06 11.46
C TRP A 113 3.04 -7.49 10.06
N ILE A 114 3.12 -6.16 9.86
CA ILE A 114 3.00 -5.56 8.52
C ILE A 114 4.11 -6.07 7.60
N TYR A 115 5.36 -6.04 8.05
CA TYR A 115 6.51 -6.51 7.24
C TYR A 115 6.38 -7.98 6.87
N ASP A 116 5.91 -8.83 7.80
CA ASP A 116 5.76 -10.27 7.56
C ASP A 116 4.62 -10.59 6.57
N ASN A 117 3.67 -9.68 6.39
CA ASN A 117 2.44 -9.93 5.61
C ASN A 117 2.34 -9.09 4.32
N ALA A 118 3.23 -8.11 4.11
CA ALA A 118 3.36 -7.37 2.87
C ALA A 118 4.76 -7.64 2.26
N GLY A 119 4.83 -8.40 1.17
CA GLY A 119 6.12 -8.81 0.57
C GLY A 119 6.22 -10.22 -0.01
N GLY A 120 5.11 -10.96 -0.15
CA GLY A 120 5.08 -12.23 -0.92
C GLY A 120 5.96 -13.38 -0.40
N GLN A 121 6.42 -13.38 0.86
CA GLN A 121 7.15 -14.53 1.44
C GLN A 121 6.21 -15.63 1.97
N ARG A 122 5.23 -16.05 1.16
CA ARG A 122 4.47 -17.29 1.42
C ARG A 122 4.61 -18.27 0.29
#